data_AF-A0A523AGT8-F1
#
_entry.id   AF-A0A523AGT8-F1
#
_cell.length_a   1.000
_cell.length_b   1.000
_cell.length_c   1.000
_cell.angle_alpha   90.00
_cell.angle_beta   90.00
_cell.angle_gamma   90.00
#
_symmetry.space_group_name_H-M   'P 1'
#
loop_
_entity.id
_entity.type
_entity.pdbx_description
1 polymer ?
#
loop_
_entity_poly.entity_id
_entity_poly.type
_entity_poly.pdbx_seq_one_letter_code
_entity_poly.pdbx_strand_id
1 'polypeptide(L)'
;MAVETLLKPEPRFCAAKQHVDELIPLTNESTMLPKSEKNSLLGSLQELRKESIGQAGRKLAKKLGDRKYLDRSAEDFFTYCYSLRSKLVHGKKRPHREKVAEAVVNLESFVGDLLSGPLLQQVTL
;
A
#
# COMPACT_ATOMS: atom_id res chain seq x y z
N MET A 1 3.36 -9.23 0.10
CA MET A 1 2.24 -9.96 0.74
C MET A 1 1.28 -10.35 -0.37
N ALA A 2 0.59 -11.49 -0.32
CA ALA A 2 -0.32 -11.92 -1.41
C ALA A 2 -1.31 -10.81 -1.83
N VAL A 3 -1.83 -10.03 -0.88
CA VAL A 3 -2.71 -8.86 -1.16
C VAL A 3 -2.10 -7.85 -2.14
N GLU A 4 -0.78 -7.71 -2.22
CA GLU A 4 -0.10 -6.76 -3.12
C GLU A 4 -0.40 -7.06 -4.60
N THR A 5 -0.69 -8.32 -4.95
CA THR A 5 -1.06 -8.71 -6.33
C THR A 5 -2.48 -8.30 -6.71
N LEU A 6 -3.31 -7.95 -5.73
CA LEU A 6 -4.68 -7.47 -5.94
C LEU A 6 -4.75 -5.94 -6.07
N LEU A 7 -3.65 -5.25 -5.79
CA LEU A 7 -3.62 -3.80 -5.77
C LEU A 7 -3.57 -3.23 -7.19
N LYS A 8 -4.35 -2.17 -7.39
CA LYS A 8 -4.29 -1.33 -8.59
C LYS A 8 -4.08 0.11 -8.11
N PRO A 9 -2.84 0.54 -7.83
CA PRO A 9 -2.57 1.89 -7.37
C PRO A 9 -3.09 2.92 -8.37
N GLU A 10 -3.91 3.84 -7.88
CA GLU A 10 -4.49 4.90 -8.70
C GLU A 10 -3.64 6.18 -8.64
N PRO A 11 -3.86 7.16 -9.54
CA PRO A 11 -3.31 8.49 -9.38
C PRO A 11 -3.67 9.09 -8.01
N ARG A 12 -2.74 9.81 -7.39
CA ARG A 12 -3.03 10.52 -6.14
C ARG A 12 -4.08 11.60 -6.36
N PHE A 13 -4.70 12.00 -5.24
CA PHE A 13 -5.57 13.18 -5.18
C PHE A 13 -4.94 14.40 -5.86
N CYS A 14 -5.77 15.19 -6.56
CA CYS A 14 -5.34 16.25 -7.48
C CYS A 14 -4.26 17.17 -6.90
N ALA A 15 -4.46 17.68 -5.68
CA ALA A 15 -3.50 18.59 -5.05
C ALA A 15 -2.13 17.94 -4.76
N ALA A 16 -2.11 16.67 -4.34
CA ALA A 16 -0.86 15.96 -4.08
C ALA A 16 -0.11 15.67 -5.38
N LYS A 17 -0.83 15.30 -6.44
CA LYS A 17 -0.25 15.10 -7.77
C LYS A 17 0.31 16.41 -8.32
N GLN A 18 -0.46 17.50 -8.23
CA GLN A 18 -0.03 18.83 -8.67
C GLN A 18 1.25 19.26 -7.94
N HIS A 19 1.31 19.08 -6.63
CA HIS A 19 2.52 19.41 -5.88
C HIS A 19 3.75 18.61 -6.36
N VAL A 20 3.58 17.33 -6.66
CA VAL A 20 4.67 16.51 -7.27
C VAL A 20 5.04 17.04 -8.67
N ASP A 21 4.05 17.45 -9.46
CA ASP A 21 4.25 18.02 -10.79
C ASP A 21 5.05 19.34 -10.75
N GLU A 22 4.92 20.14 -9.69
CA GLU A 22 5.70 21.35 -9.45
C GLU A 22 7.16 21.05 -9.05
N LEU A 23 7.43 19.92 -8.38
CA LEU A 23 8.79 19.52 -7.97
C LEU A 23 9.65 18.96 -9.12
N ILE A 24 9.01 18.39 -10.14
CA ILE A 24 9.70 17.81 -11.30
C ILE A 24 10.55 18.84 -12.08
N PRO A 25 10.02 20.01 -12.51
CA PRO A 25 10.83 21.00 -13.22
C PRO A 25 11.95 21.55 -12.34
N LEU A 26 11.69 21.82 -11.05
CA LEU A 26 12.72 22.28 -10.10
C LEU A 26 13.89 21.29 -9.99
N THR A 27 13.59 19.99 -9.97
CA THR A 27 14.61 18.93 -9.95
C THR A 27 15.36 18.85 -11.28
N ASN A 28 14.64 18.99 -12.40
CA ASN A 28 15.21 18.92 -13.73
C ASN A 28 16.15 20.09 -14.05
N GLU A 29 15.82 21.28 -13.58
CA GLU A 29 16.57 22.53 -13.82
C GLU A 29 17.75 22.72 -12.87
N SER A 30 17.82 21.95 -11.77
CA SER A 30 18.92 22.05 -10.80
C SER A 30 20.30 21.86 -11.44
N THR A 31 21.17 22.86 -11.32
CA THR A 31 22.55 22.84 -11.84
C THR A 31 23.53 22.19 -10.86
N MET A 32 23.13 22.04 -9.60
CA MET A 32 23.96 21.48 -8.53
C MET A 32 23.93 19.95 -8.49
N LEU A 33 22.92 19.32 -9.11
CA LEU A 33 22.75 17.88 -9.10
C LEU A 33 23.50 17.21 -10.26
N PRO A 34 24.36 16.22 -9.98
CA PRO A 34 24.89 15.34 -11.02
C PRO A 34 23.76 14.70 -11.81
N LYS A 35 24.00 14.44 -13.10
CA LYS A 35 22.97 13.89 -14.01
C LYS A 35 22.37 12.57 -13.50
N SER A 36 23.19 11.69 -12.93
CA SER A 36 22.73 10.41 -12.36
C SER A 36 21.76 10.62 -11.20
N GLU A 37 22.09 11.52 -10.27
CA GLU A 37 21.26 11.82 -9.11
C GLU A 37 19.94 12.49 -9.52
N LYS A 38 20.01 13.43 -10.46
CA LYS A 38 18.83 14.07 -11.06
C LYS A 38 17.88 13.04 -11.67
N ASN A 39 18.40 12.09 -12.46
CA ASN A 39 17.58 11.04 -13.06
C ASN A 39 16.93 10.12 -12.01
N SER A 40 17.66 9.77 -10.96
CA SER A 40 17.16 8.97 -9.84
C SER A 40 16.00 9.66 -9.12
N LEU A 41 16.16 10.95 -8.82
CA LEU A 41 15.13 11.77 -8.18
C LEU A 41 13.90 11.96 -9.08
N LEU A 42 14.10 12.25 -10.37
CA LEU A 42 13.01 12.36 -11.33
C LEU A 42 12.21 11.07 -11.43
N GLY A 43 12.88 9.91 -11.51
CA GLY A 43 12.20 8.60 -11.47
C GLY A 43 11.37 8.41 -10.21
N SER A 44 11.92 8.78 -9.05
CA SER A 44 11.21 8.70 -7.77
C SER A 44 9.99 9.63 -7.70
N LEU A 45 10.11 10.86 -8.21
CA LEU A 45 9.00 11.82 -8.29
C LEU A 45 7.89 11.32 -9.23
N GLN A 46 8.24 10.66 -10.34
CA GLN A 46 7.24 10.06 -11.23
C GLN A 46 6.40 9.02 -10.51
N GLU A 47 7.02 8.16 -9.69
CA GLU A 47 6.29 7.16 -8.90
C GLU A 47 5.39 7.80 -7.82
N LEU A 48 5.80 8.94 -7.25
CA LEU A 48 4.99 9.68 -6.27
C LEU A 48 3.67 10.25 -6.82
N ARG A 49 3.48 10.28 -8.15
CA ARG A 49 2.19 10.63 -8.76
C ARG A 49 1.09 9.61 -8.49
N LYS A 50 1.45 8.37 -8.12
CA LYS A 50 0.51 7.28 -7.82
C LYS A 50 0.41 7.03 -6.31
N GLU A 51 -0.66 6.36 -5.91
CA GLU A 51 -0.83 5.85 -4.56
C GLU A 51 0.32 4.91 -4.19
N SER A 52 0.77 5.00 -2.93
CA SER A 52 1.63 3.96 -2.37
C SER A 52 0.86 2.63 -2.23
N ILE A 53 1.60 1.52 -2.17
CA ILE A 53 1.06 0.19 -1.82
C ILE A 53 0.21 0.25 -0.54
N GLY A 54 0.65 1.01 0.47
CA GLY A 54 -0.09 1.19 1.72
C GLY A 54 -1.43 1.90 1.54
N GLN A 55 -1.50 2.94 0.69
CA GLN A 55 -2.74 3.64 0.38
C GLN A 55 -3.70 2.77 -0.42
N ALA A 56 -3.21 2.18 -1.53
CA ALA A 56 -4.00 1.30 -2.38
C ALA A 56 -4.56 0.10 -1.59
N GLY A 57 -3.76 -0.47 -0.68
CA GLY A 57 -4.18 -1.60 0.15
C GLY A 57 -5.20 -1.25 1.22
N ARG A 58 -5.09 -0.10 1.91
CA ARG A 58 -6.16 0.37 2.81
C ARG A 58 -7.46 0.61 2.05
N LYS A 59 -7.39 1.26 0.88
CA LYS A 59 -8.54 1.47 0.00
C LYS A 59 -9.19 0.15 -0.42
N LEU A 60 -8.40 -0.86 -0.76
CA LEU A 60 -8.91 -2.20 -1.07
C LEU A 60 -9.58 -2.83 0.16
N ALA A 61 -8.93 -2.79 1.32
CA ALA A 61 -9.44 -3.36 2.57
C ALA A 61 -10.75 -2.70 3.02
N LYS A 62 -10.92 -1.39 2.79
CA LYS A 62 -12.15 -0.64 3.08
C LYS A 62 -13.40 -1.23 2.43
N LYS A 63 -13.26 -1.94 1.30
CA LYS A 63 -14.39 -2.60 0.61
C LYS A 63 -15.03 -3.72 1.43
N LEU A 64 -14.35 -4.21 2.48
CA LEU A 64 -14.87 -5.24 3.38
C LEU A 64 -15.85 -4.69 4.42
N GLY A 65 -16.12 -3.38 4.45
CA GLY A 65 -17.07 -2.76 5.37
C GLY A 65 -16.68 -2.95 6.83
N ASP A 66 -17.65 -3.29 7.67
CA ASP A 66 -17.48 -3.39 9.14
C ASP A 66 -16.82 -4.69 9.61
N ARG A 67 -16.35 -5.54 8.68
CA ARG A 67 -15.64 -6.78 9.02
C ARG A 67 -14.39 -6.49 9.84
N LYS A 68 -14.13 -7.37 10.81
CA LYS A 68 -12.99 -7.26 11.71
C LYS A 68 -12.09 -8.48 11.64
N TYR A 69 -10.81 -8.23 11.84
CA TYR A 69 -9.75 -9.23 11.82
C TYR A 69 -8.80 -8.91 12.95
N LEU A 70 -8.56 -9.87 13.84
CA LEU A 70 -7.77 -9.63 15.05
C LEU A 70 -8.26 -8.41 15.86
N ASP A 71 -9.58 -8.28 16.02
CA ASP A 71 -10.28 -7.16 16.66
C ASP A 71 -10.02 -5.77 16.06
N ARG A 72 -9.52 -5.71 14.83
CA ARG A 72 -9.24 -4.48 14.09
C ARG A 72 -10.19 -4.32 12.91
N SER A 73 -10.44 -3.09 12.48
CA SER A 73 -11.06 -2.83 11.18
C SER A 73 -10.25 -3.47 10.06
N ALA A 74 -10.87 -3.75 8.91
CA ALA A 74 -10.16 -4.27 7.75
C ALA A 74 -8.96 -3.38 7.32
N GLU A 75 -9.12 -2.06 7.35
CA GLU A 75 -8.06 -1.10 7.00
C GLU A 75 -6.87 -1.14 7.98
N ASP A 76 -7.18 -1.18 9.28
CA ASP A 76 -6.18 -1.28 10.34
C ASP A 76 -5.46 -2.63 10.33
N PHE A 77 -6.20 -3.70 10.06
CA PHE A 77 -5.64 -5.04 9.95
C PHE A 77 -4.69 -5.16 8.75
N PHE A 78 -5.07 -4.61 7.58
CA PHE A 78 -4.15 -4.51 6.44
C PHE A 78 -2.88 -3.76 6.81
N THR A 79 -3.02 -2.58 7.45
CA THR A 79 -1.87 -1.75 7.86
C THR A 79 -0.98 -2.49 8.85
N TYR A 80 -1.56 -3.22 9.79
CA TYR A 80 -0.84 -4.07 10.74
C TYR A 80 -0.04 -5.16 10.03
N CYS A 81 -0.67 -5.93 9.13
CA CYS A 81 0.00 -6.99 8.37
C CYS A 81 1.11 -6.44 7.46
N TYR A 82 0.86 -5.30 6.80
CA TYR A 82 1.85 -4.63 5.95
C TYR A 82 3.06 -4.15 6.78
N SER A 83 2.83 -3.61 7.98
CA SER A 83 3.89 -3.23 8.92
C SER A 83 4.71 -4.43 9.38
N LEU A 84 4.06 -5.55 9.73
CA LEU A 84 4.75 -6.78 10.09
C LEU A 84 5.63 -7.30 8.95
N ARG A 85 5.11 -7.36 7.72
CA ARG A 85 5.89 -7.73 6.53
C ARG A 85 7.10 -6.81 6.37
N SER A 86 6.90 -5.50 6.43
CA SER A 86 7.99 -4.53 6.28
C SER A 86 9.09 -4.77 7.32
N LYS A 87 8.72 -5.01 8.58
CA LYS A 87 9.69 -5.35 9.65
C LYS A 87 10.38 -6.71 9.44
N LEU A 88 9.70 -7.69 8.85
CA LEU A 88 10.29 -8.99 8.53
C LEU A 88 11.34 -8.89 7.40
N VAL A 89 11.04 -8.10 6.36
CA VAL A 89 11.88 -8.00 5.15
C VAL A 89 12.99 -6.96 5.30
N HIS A 90 12.69 -5.81 5.89
CA HIS A 90 13.58 -4.64 5.92
C HIS A 90 13.96 -4.20 7.34
N GLY A 91 13.32 -4.74 8.38
CA GLY A 91 13.51 -4.28 9.76
C GLY A 91 14.82 -4.77 10.38
N LYS A 92 15.52 -3.87 11.07
CA LYS A 92 16.66 -4.22 11.93
C LYS A 92 16.24 -5.08 13.13
N LYS A 93 15.04 -4.83 13.68
CA LYS A 93 14.42 -5.65 14.74
C LYS A 93 13.22 -6.39 14.17
N ARG A 94 13.30 -7.72 14.15
CA ARG A 94 12.24 -8.60 13.66
C ARG A 94 11.10 -8.69 14.69
N PRO A 95 9.83 -8.82 14.26
CA PRO A 95 8.72 -9.03 15.17
C PRO A 95 8.82 -10.40 15.85
N HIS A 96 8.20 -10.53 17.03
CA HIS A 96 8.08 -11.81 17.71
C HIS A 96 7.26 -12.80 16.87
N ARG A 97 7.69 -14.07 16.86
CA ARG A 97 7.06 -15.14 16.06
C ARG A 97 5.57 -15.28 16.36
N GLU A 98 5.18 -15.18 17.63
CA GLU A 98 3.78 -15.26 18.07
C GLU A 98 2.92 -14.20 17.37
N LYS A 99 3.38 -12.95 17.29
CA LYS A 99 2.64 -11.87 16.61
C LYS A 99 2.49 -12.10 15.11
N VAL A 100 3.48 -12.74 14.48
CA VAL A 100 3.41 -13.13 13.08
C VAL A 100 2.42 -14.27 12.89
N ALA A 101 2.48 -15.30 13.75
CA ALA A 101 1.57 -16.44 13.69
C ALA A 101 0.10 -16.01 13.86
N GLU A 102 -0.17 -15.15 14.86
CA GLU A 102 -1.49 -14.59 15.14
C GLU A 102 -2.06 -13.82 13.92
N ALA A 103 -1.19 -13.03 13.26
CA ALA A 103 -1.55 -12.28 12.07
C ALA A 103 -1.84 -13.19 10.86
N VAL A 104 -1.04 -14.24 10.65
CA VAL A 104 -1.16 -15.13 9.50
C VAL A 104 -2.51 -15.86 9.48
N VAL A 105 -2.98 -16.34 10.64
CA VAL A 105 -4.29 -17.02 10.74
C VAL A 105 -5.42 -16.11 10.28
N ASN A 106 -5.42 -14.85 10.72
CA ASN A 106 -6.45 -13.88 10.32
C ASN A 106 -6.26 -13.38 8.88
N LEU A 107 -5.01 -13.37 8.39
CA LEU A 107 -4.68 -12.92 7.04
C LEU A 107 -5.27 -13.82 5.97
N GLU A 108 -5.36 -15.13 6.23
CA GLU A 108 -5.99 -16.08 5.31
C GLU A 108 -7.47 -15.75 5.09
N SER A 109 -8.25 -15.59 6.18
CA SER A 109 -9.66 -15.19 6.10
C SER A 109 -9.82 -13.82 5.44
N PHE A 110 -8.96 -12.85 5.79
CA PHE A 110 -8.96 -11.52 5.18
C PHE A 110 -8.76 -11.56 3.66
N VAL A 111 -7.80 -12.36 3.18
CA VAL A 111 -7.54 -12.54 1.75
C VAL A 111 -8.71 -13.25 1.07
N GLY A 112 -9.27 -14.29 1.70
CA GLY A 112 -10.45 -15.00 1.21
C GLY A 112 -11.64 -14.06 0.97
N ASP A 113 -11.90 -13.17 1.92
CA ASP A 113 -12.96 -12.17 1.82
C ASP A 113 -12.67 -11.12 0.72
N LEU A 114 -11.42 -10.68 0.56
CA LEU A 114 -11.04 -9.78 -0.53
C LEU A 114 -11.23 -10.40 -1.92
N LEU A 115 -10.93 -11.69 -2.05
CA LEU A 115 -11.11 -12.43 -3.31
C LEU A 115 -12.58 -12.72 -3.60
N SER A 116 -13.35 -13.04 -2.58
CA SER A 116 -14.75 -13.46 -2.71
C SER A 116 -15.73 -12.30 -2.78
N GLY A 117 -15.39 -11.14 -2.20
CA GLY A 117 -16.26 -9.96 -2.18
C GLY A 117 -16.80 -9.54 -3.56
N PRO A 118 -15.93 -9.36 -4.58
CA PRO A 118 -16.38 -9.05 -5.94
C PRO A 118 -17.32 -10.11 -6.55
N LEU A 119 -17.14 -11.39 -6.20
CA LEU A 119 -17.95 -12.49 -6.71
C LEU A 119 -19.34 -12.53 -6.06
N LEU A 120 -19.42 -12.25 -4.75
CA LEU A 120 -20.70 -12.21 -4.03
C LEU A 120 -21.59 -11.04 -4.47
N GLN A 121 -20.99 -9.92 -4.90
CA GLN A 121 -21.75 -8.79 -5.45
C GLN A 121 -22.34 -9.07 -6.84
N GLN A 122 -21.79 -10.03 -7.59
CA GLN A 122 -22.27 -10.40 -8.93
C GLN A 122 -23.46 -11.37 -8.94
N VAL A 123 -23.67 -12.11 -7.85
CA VAL A 123 -24.76 -13.10 -7.72
C VAL A 123 -26.05 -12.47 -7.17
N THR A 124 -25.98 -11.24 -6.66
CA THR A 124 -27.14 -10.52 -6.08
C THR A 124 -27.83 -9.57 -7.08
N LEU A 125 -27.60 -9.76 -8.39
CA LEU A 125 -28.24 -9.04 -9.50
C LEU A 125 -29.06 -10.02 -10.35
#